data_AF-A0A9P7TXR2-F1
#
_entry.id   AF-A0A9P7TXR2-F1
#
_cell.length_a   1.000
_cell.length_b   1.000
_cell.length_c   1.000
_cell.angle_alpha   90.00
_cell.angle_beta   90.00
_cell.angle_gamma   90.00
#
_symmetry.space_group_name_H-M   'P 1'
#
loop_
_entity.id
_entity.type
_entity.pdbx_description
1 polymer ?
#
loop_
_entity_poly.entity_id
_entity_poly.type
_entity_poly.pdbx_seq_one_letter_code
_entity_poly.pdbx_strand_id
1 'polypeptide(L)'
;MPHDFSARDFVLGIIAGGGSILALLSIGAFVFLRSYNLYTLGHWKLNVRTPFPSMWMNLGYWKTHDGKPIVHFNEAARALLERIVDAAGLLVRPEDPEAVSLDNGSSVPVAVLDLGFGCGDQTTALMEMIQAQDRPRFKYVGLSLDALQVEAAQRALDRRLKPDEGNASGKPMPDSCKLFCANAAKPETWSDGIRASVDELRDQVFSQQRWMLALDCLYHFSPSRRPAFRLAAGMLDANLMAFDLVLNEEASKWNTFLVRILGLVMDCPLHTFVTEAQYRVQLVECGYDADGIEMLEISNHVFSGVSAFLRRQEVALSHYGIGIGGFKLAGRLFEWFDRTRVVKAVIVVARTKARGSRVPGR
;
A
#
# COMPACT_ATOMS: atom_id res chain seq x y z
N MET A 1 67.89 -30.51 10.04
CA MET A 1 68.43 -29.79 8.87
C MET A 1 67.42 -28.73 8.47
N PRO A 2 67.78 -27.45 8.48
CA PRO A 2 66.87 -26.39 8.05
C PRO A 2 66.81 -26.42 6.52
N HIS A 3 65.60 -26.46 5.96
CA HIS A 3 65.41 -26.26 4.53
C HIS A 3 65.67 -24.79 4.22
N ASP A 4 66.80 -24.48 3.60
CA ASP A 4 67.10 -23.13 3.10
C ASP A 4 66.09 -22.79 1.99
N PHE A 5 65.20 -21.85 2.30
CA PHE A 5 64.27 -21.30 1.33
C PHE A 5 65.08 -20.41 0.38
N SER A 6 65.32 -20.90 -0.85
CA SER A 6 66.10 -20.15 -1.84
C SER A 6 65.28 -18.96 -2.36
N ALA A 7 65.95 -17.83 -2.61
CA ALA A 7 65.36 -16.68 -3.31
C ALA A 7 64.72 -17.10 -4.64
N ARG A 8 65.24 -18.15 -5.29
CA ARG A 8 64.67 -18.73 -6.50
C ARG A 8 63.31 -19.37 -6.27
N ASP A 9 63.11 -20.05 -5.14
CA ASP A 9 61.85 -20.72 -4.79
C ASP A 9 60.77 -19.71 -4.38
N PHE A 10 61.18 -18.61 -3.73
CA PHE A 10 60.29 -17.48 -3.46
C PHE A 10 59.81 -16.78 -4.75
N VAL A 11 60.72 -16.51 -5.68
CA VAL A 11 60.37 -15.92 -6.99
C VAL A 11 59.50 -16.86 -7.82
N LEU A 12 59.79 -18.17 -7.83
CA LEU A 12 58.93 -19.17 -8.48
C LEU A 12 57.54 -19.22 -7.83
N GLY A 13 57.45 -19.13 -6.51
CA GLY A 13 56.19 -19.07 -5.78
C GLY A 13 55.34 -17.85 -6.14
N ILE A 14 55.97 -16.67 -6.29
CA ILE A 14 55.29 -15.45 -6.74
C ILE A 14 54.81 -15.58 -8.19
N ILE A 15 55.64 -16.10 -9.09
CA ILE A 15 55.27 -16.29 -10.51
C ILE A 15 54.14 -17.31 -10.64
N ALA A 16 54.23 -18.45 -9.95
CA ALA A 16 53.19 -19.48 -9.98
C ALA A 16 51.89 -19.01 -9.33
N GLY A 17 51.97 -18.29 -8.20
CA GLY A 17 50.81 -17.69 -7.54
C GLY A 17 50.14 -16.61 -8.40
N GLY A 18 50.94 -15.70 -8.98
CA GLY A 18 50.46 -14.66 -9.90
C GLY A 18 49.82 -15.25 -11.16
N GLY A 19 50.43 -16.27 -11.75
CA GLY A 19 49.87 -17.01 -12.89
C GLY A 19 48.54 -17.70 -12.56
N SER A 20 48.42 -18.27 -11.37
CA SER A 20 47.19 -18.93 -10.90
C SER A 20 46.05 -17.93 -10.68
N ILE A 21 46.35 -16.77 -10.11
CA ILE A 21 45.36 -15.69 -9.93
C ILE A 21 44.91 -15.14 -11.29
N LEU A 22 45.84 -14.89 -12.21
CA LEU A 22 45.52 -14.44 -13.57
C LEU A 22 44.69 -15.47 -14.32
N ALA A 23 44.98 -16.76 -14.17
CA ALA A 23 44.19 -17.83 -14.77
C ALA A 23 42.77 -17.89 -14.18
N LEU A 24 42.62 -17.79 -12.86
CA LEU A 24 41.32 -17.77 -12.19
C LEU A 24 40.50 -16.53 -12.55
N LEU A 25 41.12 -15.35 -12.62
CA LEU A 25 40.48 -14.12 -13.08
C LEU A 25 40.09 -14.20 -14.55
N SER A 26 40.94 -14.79 -15.40
CA SER A 26 40.65 -14.98 -16.82
C SER A 26 39.55 -16.01 -17.06
N ILE A 27 39.51 -17.10 -16.28
CA ILE A 27 38.42 -18.08 -16.29
C ILE A 27 37.14 -17.43 -15.77
N GLY A 28 37.20 -16.67 -14.68
CA GLY A 28 36.07 -15.93 -14.13
C GLY A 28 35.52 -14.91 -15.13
N ALA A 29 36.38 -14.13 -15.76
CA ALA A 29 36.03 -13.18 -16.81
C ALA A 29 35.50 -13.91 -18.06
N PHE A 30 36.09 -15.03 -18.47
CA PHE A 30 35.63 -15.82 -19.61
C PHE A 30 34.28 -16.47 -19.35
N VAL A 31 34.03 -17.01 -18.15
CA VAL A 31 32.72 -17.54 -17.73
C VAL A 31 31.71 -16.40 -17.64
N PHE A 32 32.06 -15.25 -17.07
CA PHE A 32 31.20 -14.08 -16.99
C PHE A 32 30.84 -13.52 -18.39
N LEU A 33 31.82 -13.41 -19.28
CA LEU A 33 31.65 -12.93 -20.66
C LEU A 33 30.93 -13.97 -21.54
N ARG A 34 31.16 -15.27 -21.35
CA ARG A 34 30.44 -16.34 -22.06
C ARG A 34 29.01 -16.52 -21.54
N SER A 35 28.72 -16.10 -20.31
CA SER A 35 27.37 -16.00 -19.77
C SER A 35 26.59 -14.84 -20.39
N TYR A 36 27.26 -13.87 -21.00
CA TYR A 36 26.66 -12.87 -21.88
C TYR A 36 26.46 -13.46 -23.28
N ASN A 37 25.47 -14.33 -23.43
CA ASN A 37 24.88 -14.57 -24.74
C ASN A 37 24.22 -13.26 -25.19
N LEU A 38 24.90 -12.51 -26.07
CA LEU A 38 24.44 -11.23 -26.64
C LEU A 38 23.06 -11.35 -27.35
N TYR A 39 22.63 -12.58 -27.66
CA TYR A 39 21.33 -12.92 -28.25
C TYR A 39 20.41 -13.73 -27.32
N THR A 40 20.52 -13.56 -26.00
CA THR A 40 19.45 -14.02 -25.09
C THR A 40 18.20 -13.15 -25.23
N LEU A 41 17.10 -13.57 -24.59
CA LEU A 41 15.86 -12.78 -24.47
C LEU A 41 16.04 -11.46 -23.70
N GLY A 42 17.25 -11.10 -23.23
CA GLY A 42 17.55 -9.89 -22.47
C GLY A 42 17.19 -8.56 -23.15
N HIS A 43 16.92 -8.56 -24.46
CA HIS A 43 16.38 -7.42 -25.20
C HIS A 43 14.95 -7.05 -24.79
N TRP A 44 14.25 -7.87 -23.98
CA TRP A 44 13.00 -7.48 -23.34
C TRP A 44 13.12 -6.14 -22.58
N LYS A 45 14.30 -5.86 -21.99
CA LYS A 45 14.59 -4.62 -21.27
C LYS A 45 14.44 -3.37 -22.12
N LEU A 46 14.74 -3.45 -23.42
CA LEU A 46 14.60 -2.36 -24.38
C LEU A 46 13.14 -2.09 -24.75
N ASN A 47 12.25 -3.06 -24.50
CA ASN A 47 10.83 -3.02 -24.83
C ASN A 47 9.96 -2.68 -23.61
N VAL A 48 10.55 -2.56 -22.42
CA VAL A 48 9.86 -2.08 -21.23
C VAL A 48 9.54 -0.60 -21.42
N ARG A 49 8.26 -0.25 -21.34
CA ARG A 49 7.82 1.14 -21.38
C ARG A 49 7.96 1.76 -19.99
N THR A 50 8.60 2.92 -19.93
CA THR A 50 8.69 3.75 -18.73
C THR A 50 8.01 5.11 -18.96
N PRO A 51 7.36 5.69 -17.93
CA PRO A 51 7.13 5.11 -16.60
C PRO A 51 6.24 3.86 -16.67
N PHE A 52 6.36 2.96 -15.70
CA PHE A 52 5.44 1.82 -15.60
C PHE A 52 4.00 2.34 -15.46
N PRO A 53 3.00 1.70 -16.08
CA PRO A 53 1.60 2.16 -16.02
C PRO A 53 1.03 2.22 -14.61
N SER A 54 1.54 1.38 -13.70
CA SER A 54 1.15 1.35 -12.30
C SER A 54 2.29 0.75 -11.47
N MET A 55 2.43 1.22 -10.23
CA MET A 55 3.30 0.64 -9.21
C MET A 55 2.49 0.24 -7.97
N TRP A 56 1.18 0.06 -8.14
CA TRP A 56 0.26 -0.24 -7.06
C TRP A 56 0.55 -1.63 -6.47
N MET A 57 0.77 -1.68 -5.16
CA MET A 57 1.14 -2.89 -4.45
C MET A 57 0.30 -3.05 -3.18
N ASN A 58 -0.90 -3.59 -3.33
CA ASN A 58 -1.78 -4.02 -2.23
C ASN A 58 -2.56 -5.27 -2.67
N LEU A 59 -3.18 -5.98 -1.72
CA LEU A 59 -3.69 -7.35 -1.98
C LEU A 59 -4.78 -7.45 -3.05
N GLY A 60 -5.56 -6.39 -3.25
CA GLY A 60 -6.60 -6.30 -4.29
C GLY A 60 -7.87 -7.13 -4.02
N TYR A 61 -8.94 -6.75 -4.70
CA TYR A 61 -10.23 -7.46 -4.74
C TYR A 61 -10.39 -8.04 -6.14
N TRP A 62 -10.36 -9.36 -6.25
CA TRP A 62 -10.12 -10.07 -7.51
C TRP A 62 -11.39 -10.44 -8.27
N LYS A 63 -12.47 -9.70 -8.04
CA LYS A 63 -13.71 -9.81 -8.80
C LYS A 63 -14.23 -8.44 -9.21
N THR A 64 -14.77 -8.35 -10.41
CA THR A 64 -15.54 -7.20 -10.88
C THR A 64 -16.87 -7.08 -10.12
N HIS A 65 -17.60 -5.99 -10.36
CA HIS A 65 -18.94 -5.80 -9.79
C HIS A 65 -19.92 -6.91 -10.20
N ASP A 66 -19.83 -7.43 -11.43
CA ASP A 66 -20.62 -8.56 -11.93
C ASP A 66 -20.04 -9.94 -11.55
N GLY A 67 -19.03 -9.99 -10.67
CA GLY A 67 -18.48 -11.22 -10.12
C GLY A 67 -17.48 -11.96 -11.00
N LYS A 68 -17.09 -11.39 -12.15
CA LYS A 68 -16.07 -11.97 -13.04
C LYS A 68 -14.66 -11.83 -12.45
N PRO A 69 -13.76 -12.79 -12.70
CA PRO A 69 -12.37 -12.68 -12.25
C PRO A 69 -11.64 -11.50 -12.89
N ILE A 70 -10.84 -10.79 -12.09
CA ILE A 70 -9.92 -9.76 -12.58
C ILE A 70 -8.56 -10.39 -12.94
N VAL A 71 -7.97 -9.94 -14.05
CA VAL A 71 -6.71 -10.49 -14.58
C VAL A 71 -5.52 -9.65 -14.17
N HIS A 72 -5.66 -8.32 -14.17
CA HIS A 72 -4.56 -7.38 -13.93
C HIS A 72 -4.49 -6.93 -12.46
N PHE A 73 -3.28 -6.82 -11.93
CA PHE A 73 -3.07 -6.51 -10.52
C PHE A 73 -3.57 -5.12 -10.12
N ASN A 74 -3.29 -4.10 -10.94
CA ASN A 74 -3.73 -2.73 -10.73
C ASN A 74 -5.26 -2.60 -10.75
N GLU A 75 -5.95 -3.41 -11.56
CA GLU A 75 -7.42 -3.47 -11.56
C GLU A 75 -7.96 -4.06 -10.25
N ALA A 76 -7.34 -5.12 -9.74
CA ALA A 76 -7.72 -5.71 -8.47
C ALA A 76 -7.45 -4.75 -7.29
N ALA A 77 -6.30 -4.07 -7.30
CA ALA A 77 -5.95 -3.02 -6.36
C ALA A 77 -6.99 -1.88 -6.35
N ARG A 78 -7.35 -1.39 -7.54
CA ARG A 78 -8.39 -0.38 -7.72
C ARG A 78 -9.74 -0.86 -7.20
N ALA A 79 -10.14 -2.09 -7.55
CA ALA A 79 -11.41 -2.66 -7.10
C ALA A 79 -11.47 -2.77 -5.57
N LEU A 80 -10.35 -3.06 -4.89
CA LEU A 80 -10.32 -3.06 -3.43
C LEU A 80 -10.55 -1.66 -2.86
N LEU A 81 -9.86 -0.64 -3.38
CA LEU A 81 -10.08 0.74 -2.97
C LEU A 81 -11.53 1.15 -3.21
N GLU A 82 -12.10 0.80 -4.35
CA GLU A 82 -13.51 1.09 -4.68
C GLU A 82 -14.46 0.51 -3.62
N ARG A 83 -14.26 -0.74 -3.20
CA ARG A 83 -15.08 -1.35 -2.13
C ARG A 83 -14.97 -0.62 -0.80
N ILE A 84 -13.79 -0.10 -0.46
CA ILE A 84 -13.58 0.69 0.77
C ILE A 84 -14.30 2.04 0.68
N VAL A 85 -14.16 2.72 -0.45
CA VAL A 85 -14.77 4.03 -0.71
C VAL A 85 -16.30 3.92 -0.81
N ASP A 86 -16.81 2.83 -1.38
CA ASP A 86 -18.23 2.49 -1.44
C ASP A 86 -18.79 2.21 -0.03
N ALA A 87 -18.10 1.39 0.78
CA ALA A 87 -18.48 1.13 2.17
C ALA A 87 -18.44 2.40 3.04
N ALA A 88 -17.57 3.36 2.71
CA ALA A 88 -17.52 4.67 3.34
C ALA A 88 -18.68 5.61 2.92
N GLY A 89 -19.41 5.28 1.84
CA GLY A 89 -20.46 6.12 1.26
C GLY A 89 -19.91 7.34 0.51
N LEU A 90 -18.68 7.25 0.00
CA LEU A 90 -17.99 8.34 -0.71
C LEU A 90 -17.95 8.14 -2.23
N LEU A 91 -18.21 6.92 -2.71
CA LEU A 91 -18.12 6.58 -4.13
C LEU A 91 -19.20 7.33 -4.92
N VAL A 92 -18.78 8.11 -5.91
CA VAL A 92 -19.71 8.79 -6.81
C VAL A 92 -19.97 7.89 -8.01
N ARG A 93 -21.23 7.43 -8.17
CA ARG A 93 -21.65 6.58 -9.29
C ARG A 93 -22.20 7.45 -10.43
N PRO A 94 -21.81 7.20 -11.70
CA PRO A 94 -22.32 7.97 -12.84
C PRO A 94 -23.84 7.87 -13.03
N GLU A 95 -24.45 6.81 -12.50
CA GLU A 95 -25.86 6.47 -12.68
C GLU A 95 -26.79 7.11 -11.65
N ASP A 96 -26.26 7.81 -10.63
CA ASP A 96 -27.06 8.54 -9.64
C ASP A 96 -27.50 9.91 -10.20
N PRO A 97 -28.78 10.11 -10.56
CA PRO A 97 -29.25 11.36 -11.19
C PRO A 97 -29.17 12.57 -10.26
N GLU A 98 -29.11 12.37 -8.94
CA GLU A 98 -28.87 13.44 -7.96
C GLU A 98 -27.41 13.91 -7.92
N ALA A 99 -26.45 13.08 -8.35
CA ALA A 99 -25.05 13.45 -8.45
C ALA A 99 -24.73 14.33 -9.68
N VAL A 100 -25.62 14.35 -10.68
CA VAL A 100 -25.46 15.13 -11.92
C VAL A 100 -25.91 16.60 -11.74
N SER A 101 -26.62 16.93 -10.65
CA SER A 101 -27.00 18.29 -10.29
C SER A 101 -26.02 18.98 -9.32
N LEU A 102 -24.71 18.87 -9.57
CA LEU A 102 -23.69 19.60 -8.80
C LEU A 102 -23.49 21.07 -9.25
N ASP A 103 -24.32 21.57 -10.16
CA ASP A 103 -24.29 22.96 -10.64
C ASP A 103 -24.79 24.02 -9.62
N ASN A 104 -25.02 23.65 -8.36
CA ASN A 104 -25.39 24.59 -7.30
C ASN A 104 -24.74 24.24 -5.94
N GLY A 105 -23.41 24.39 -5.80
CA GLY A 105 -22.75 24.49 -4.49
C GLY A 105 -22.97 23.33 -3.48
N SER A 106 -23.46 22.18 -3.95
CA SER A 106 -24.06 21.11 -3.13
C SER A 106 -23.12 19.94 -2.84
N SER A 107 -21.93 19.87 -3.47
CA SER A 107 -20.99 18.78 -3.20
C SER A 107 -20.51 18.86 -1.74
N VAL A 108 -20.78 17.82 -0.95
CA VAL A 108 -20.34 17.75 0.45
C VAL A 108 -18.81 17.91 0.51
N PRO A 109 -18.27 18.85 1.32
CA PRO A 109 -16.83 19.02 1.45
C PRO A 109 -16.17 17.76 2.00
N VAL A 110 -15.04 17.34 1.43
CA VAL A 110 -14.34 16.11 1.84
C VAL A 110 -12.90 16.41 2.24
N ALA A 111 -12.47 15.87 3.37
CA ALA A 111 -11.08 15.87 3.82
C ALA A 111 -10.59 14.45 4.05
N VAL A 112 -9.41 14.10 3.50
CA VAL A 112 -8.79 12.78 3.64
C VAL A 112 -7.38 12.90 4.18
N LEU A 113 -7.09 12.15 5.26
CA LEU A 113 -5.75 11.80 5.70
C LEU A 113 -5.45 10.38 5.21
N ASP A 114 -4.61 10.22 4.20
CA ASP A 114 -4.24 8.91 3.67
C ASP A 114 -2.90 8.43 4.26
N LEU A 115 -2.92 7.27 4.89
CA LEU A 115 -1.77 6.67 5.53
C LEU A 115 -1.25 5.51 4.68
N GLY A 116 -0.02 5.66 4.17
CA GLY A 116 0.62 4.67 3.32
C GLY A 116 0.17 4.74 1.86
N PHE A 117 0.21 5.93 1.24
CA PHE A 117 -0.25 6.13 -0.14
C PHE A 117 0.59 5.45 -1.25
N GLY A 118 1.72 4.84 -0.87
CA GLY A 118 2.58 4.15 -1.81
C GLY A 118 3.06 5.06 -2.93
N CYS A 119 3.06 4.55 -4.15
CA CYS A 119 3.51 5.27 -5.35
C CYS A 119 2.48 6.26 -5.92
N GLY A 120 1.34 6.49 -5.23
CA GLY A 120 0.33 7.47 -5.61
C GLY A 120 -0.79 6.94 -6.50
N ASP A 121 -0.75 5.67 -6.93
CA ASP A 121 -1.86 5.03 -7.66
C ASP A 121 -3.19 5.14 -6.88
N GLN A 122 -3.16 4.90 -5.57
CA GLN A 122 -4.35 5.00 -4.72
C GLN A 122 -4.84 6.43 -4.54
N THR A 123 -3.93 7.39 -4.37
CA THR A 123 -4.24 8.83 -4.30
C THR A 123 -5.04 9.25 -5.53
N THR A 124 -4.52 8.89 -6.70
CA THR A 124 -5.10 9.14 -8.01
C THR A 124 -6.48 8.49 -8.16
N ALA A 125 -6.59 7.20 -7.83
CA ALA A 125 -7.83 6.46 -7.98
C ALA A 125 -8.92 6.97 -7.02
N LEU A 126 -8.57 7.29 -5.77
CA LEU A 126 -9.49 7.87 -4.79
C LEU A 126 -10.08 9.18 -5.32
N MET A 127 -9.22 10.09 -5.80
CA MET A 127 -9.67 11.40 -6.30
C MET A 127 -10.64 11.27 -7.47
N GLU A 128 -10.43 10.31 -8.37
CA GLU A 128 -11.37 9.99 -9.44
C GLU A 128 -12.71 9.46 -8.89
N MET A 129 -12.66 8.49 -7.98
CA MET A 129 -13.84 7.83 -7.40
C MET A 129 -14.76 8.80 -6.66
N ILE A 130 -14.19 9.82 -6.03
CA ILE A 130 -14.95 10.83 -5.28
C ILE A 130 -15.21 12.11 -6.09
N GLN A 131 -14.76 12.17 -7.36
CA GLN A 131 -14.80 13.35 -8.23
C GLN A 131 -14.19 14.60 -7.56
N ALA A 132 -13.01 14.46 -6.98
CA ALA A 132 -12.35 15.51 -6.19
C ALA A 132 -12.19 16.84 -6.95
N GLN A 133 -11.96 16.78 -8.26
CA GLN A 133 -11.83 17.95 -9.15
C GLN A 133 -13.10 18.78 -9.31
N ASP A 134 -14.27 18.19 -9.05
CA ASP A 134 -15.58 18.84 -9.14
C ASP A 134 -16.09 19.27 -7.76
N ARG A 135 -15.31 19.05 -6.70
CA ARG A 135 -15.60 19.51 -5.33
C ARG A 135 -14.90 20.84 -5.06
N PRO A 136 -15.62 21.95 -4.81
CA PRO A 136 -15.01 23.24 -4.47
C PRO A 136 -14.21 23.18 -3.16
N ARG A 137 -14.53 22.22 -2.27
CA ARG A 137 -13.91 22.05 -0.96
C ARG A 137 -13.47 20.61 -0.77
N PHE A 138 -12.31 20.29 -1.33
CA PHE A 138 -11.59 19.05 -1.10
C PHE A 138 -10.27 19.35 -0.41
N LYS A 139 -9.82 18.47 0.50
CA LYS A 139 -8.47 18.48 1.08
C LYS A 139 -7.94 17.06 1.22
N TYR A 140 -6.65 16.90 0.93
CA TYR A 140 -5.96 15.62 0.96
C TYR A 140 -4.57 15.78 1.54
N VAL A 141 -4.25 15.00 2.57
CA VAL A 141 -2.90 14.85 3.10
C VAL A 141 -2.52 13.38 3.04
N GLY A 142 -1.53 13.05 2.24
CA GLY A 142 -0.98 11.70 2.14
C GLY A 142 0.35 11.60 2.89
N LEU A 143 0.55 10.52 3.64
CA LEU A 143 1.82 10.16 4.25
C LEU A 143 2.33 8.82 3.69
N SER A 144 3.60 8.74 3.30
CA SER A 144 4.30 7.47 3.08
C SER A 144 5.64 7.49 3.81
N LEU A 145 6.11 6.32 4.24
CA LEU A 145 7.40 6.20 4.94
C LEU A 145 8.60 6.24 3.96
N ASP A 146 8.38 5.91 2.69
CA ASP A 146 9.42 5.78 1.68
C ASP A 146 9.50 7.03 0.79
N ALA A 147 10.66 7.69 0.76
CA ALA A 147 10.87 8.93 0.01
C ALA A 147 10.77 8.73 -1.52
N LEU A 148 11.17 7.56 -2.05
CA LEU A 148 11.06 7.27 -3.48
C LEU A 148 9.60 7.07 -3.89
N GLN A 149 8.78 6.48 -3.01
CA GLN A 149 7.33 6.40 -3.21
C GLN A 149 6.69 7.79 -3.22
N VAL A 150 7.07 8.67 -2.29
CA VAL A 150 6.60 10.07 -2.29
C VAL A 150 6.98 10.79 -3.57
N GLU A 151 8.24 10.66 -4.02
CA GLU A 151 8.70 11.28 -5.26
C GLU A 151 7.95 10.74 -6.49
N ALA A 152 7.72 9.43 -6.56
CA ALA A 152 6.96 8.80 -7.62
C ALA A 152 5.51 9.30 -7.65
N ALA A 153 4.86 9.40 -6.49
CA ALA A 153 3.50 9.91 -6.36
C ALA A 153 3.40 11.39 -6.74
N GLN A 154 4.35 12.23 -6.30
CA GLN A 154 4.39 13.64 -6.68
C GLN A 154 4.54 13.78 -8.19
N ARG A 155 5.45 13.02 -8.81
CA ARG A 155 5.61 13.01 -10.28
C ARG A 155 4.34 12.55 -11.00
N ALA A 156 3.57 11.62 -10.43
CA ALA A 156 2.31 11.18 -11.01
C ALA A 156 1.23 12.29 -10.93
N LEU A 157 1.14 12.99 -9.80
CA LEU A 157 0.24 14.13 -9.63
C LEU A 157 0.60 15.30 -10.57
N ASP A 158 1.89 15.66 -10.63
CA ASP A 158 2.37 16.76 -11.48
C ASP A 158 2.07 16.52 -12.97
N ARG A 159 2.13 15.26 -13.43
CA ARG A 159 1.77 14.90 -14.81
C ARG A 159 0.28 15.08 -15.10
N ARG A 160 -0.58 14.85 -14.12
CA ARG A 160 -2.03 15.08 -14.26
C ARG A 160 -2.40 16.55 -14.20
N LEU A 161 -1.60 17.34 -13.50
CA LEU A 161 -1.75 18.80 -13.39
C LEU A 161 -1.34 19.55 -14.66
N LYS A 162 -0.48 18.96 -15.50
CA LYS A 162 -0.09 19.57 -16.77
C LYS A 162 -1.21 19.37 -17.80
N PRO A 163 -1.81 20.45 -18.34
CA PRO A 163 -2.78 20.33 -19.42
C PRO A 163 -2.09 19.68 -20.63
N ASP A 164 -2.69 18.60 -21.12
CA ASP A 164 -2.29 18.00 -22.38
C ASP A 164 -2.68 18.98 -23.50
N GLU A 165 -1.74 19.36 -24.38
CA GLU A 165 -1.98 20.33 -25.47
C GLU A 165 -3.08 19.89 -26.46
N GLY A 166 -3.61 18.65 -26.32
CA GLY A 166 -4.71 18.11 -27.12
C GLY A 166 -5.98 17.70 -26.36
N ASN A 167 -6.05 17.86 -25.03
CA ASN A 167 -7.21 17.40 -24.25
C ASN A 167 -7.65 18.47 -23.23
N ALA A 168 -8.46 19.43 -23.70
CA ALA A 168 -8.95 20.61 -22.97
C ALA A 168 -9.98 20.32 -21.85
N SER A 169 -10.02 19.11 -21.30
CA SER A 169 -11.00 18.69 -20.28
C SER A 169 -10.42 18.46 -18.88
N GLY A 170 -9.09 18.43 -18.73
CA GLY A 170 -8.46 18.27 -17.42
C GLY A 170 -8.48 19.56 -16.61
N LYS A 171 -9.44 19.72 -15.68
CA LYS A 171 -9.35 20.77 -14.67
C LYS A 171 -8.07 20.53 -13.83
N PRO A 172 -7.23 21.55 -13.59
CA PRO A 172 -6.09 21.40 -12.71
C PRO A 172 -6.56 20.93 -11.33
N MET A 173 -5.85 19.96 -10.78
CA MET A 173 -6.07 19.49 -9.41
C MET A 173 -5.93 20.66 -8.43
N PRO A 174 -6.79 20.76 -7.41
CA PRO A 174 -6.71 21.88 -6.48
C PRO A 174 -5.45 21.77 -5.60
N ASP A 175 -4.87 22.92 -5.17
CA ASP A 175 -3.78 23.07 -4.17
C ASP A 175 -4.02 22.31 -2.84
N SER A 176 -5.22 21.75 -2.70
CA SER A 176 -5.74 20.85 -1.68
C SER A 176 -4.96 19.57 -1.40
N CYS A 177 -4.05 19.11 -2.26
CA CYS A 177 -3.36 17.83 -2.09
C CYS A 177 -1.89 18.00 -1.70
N LYS A 178 -1.52 17.48 -0.53
CA LYS A 178 -0.16 17.52 -0.01
C LYS A 178 0.32 16.10 0.30
N LEU A 179 1.50 15.74 -0.21
CA LEU A 179 2.14 14.44 0.03
C LEU A 179 3.41 14.63 0.86
N PHE A 180 3.61 13.80 1.89
CA PHE A 180 4.78 13.90 2.76
C PHE A 180 5.45 12.55 3.02
N CYS A 181 6.76 12.59 3.18
CA CYS A 181 7.55 11.46 3.67
C CYS A 181 7.56 11.50 5.20
N ALA A 182 6.78 10.63 5.85
CA ALA A 182 6.68 10.58 7.31
C ALA A 182 6.17 9.24 7.83
N ASN A 183 6.53 8.91 9.07
CA ASN A 183 6.00 7.74 9.75
C ASN A 183 4.60 7.99 10.29
N ALA A 184 3.58 7.43 9.63
CA ALA A 184 2.19 7.53 10.04
C ALA A 184 1.89 6.88 11.42
N ALA A 185 2.69 5.90 11.85
CA ALA A 185 2.55 5.26 13.15
C ALA A 185 3.04 6.12 14.32
N LYS A 186 3.78 7.20 14.04
CA LYS A 186 4.41 8.09 15.03
C LYS A 186 4.10 9.57 14.77
N PRO A 187 2.85 10.02 14.98
CA PRO A 187 2.47 11.43 14.78
C PRO A 187 3.32 12.44 15.55
N GLU A 188 3.89 12.04 16.69
CA GLU A 188 4.78 12.86 17.50
C GLU A 188 6.10 13.22 16.80
N THR A 189 6.52 12.45 15.79
CA THR A 189 7.77 12.70 15.05
C THR A 189 7.59 13.59 13.82
N TRP A 190 6.36 14.01 13.51
CA TRP A 190 6.10 14.84 12.33
C TRP A 190 6.75 16.22 12.46
N SER A 191 7.05 16.86 11.33
CA SER A 191 7.50 18.25 11.32
C SER A 191 6.33 19.20 11.49
N ASP A 192 6.61 20.48 11.78
CA ASP A 192 5.56 21.49 11.93
C ASP A 192 4.74 21.69 10.64
N GLY A 193 5.37 21.58 9.47
CA GLY A 193 4.67 21.67 8.18
C GLY A 193 3.66 20.53 7.96
N ILE A 194 4.01 19.32 8.39
CA ILE A 194 3.10 18.16 8.33
C ILE A 194 1.97 18.34 9.33
N ARG A 195 2.28 18.72 10.58
CA ARG A 195 1.27 19.00 11.62
C ARG A 195 0.28 20.06 11.15
N ALA A 196 0.78 21.19 10.65
CA ALA A 196 -0.07 22.27 10.14
C ALA A 196 -0.98 21.79 9.00
N SER A 197 -0.45 21.00 8.06
CA SER A 197 -1.25 20.46 6.94
C SER A 197 -2.30 19.46 7.40
N VAL A 198 -2.01 18.66 8.42
CA VAL A 198 -2.99 17.72 9.02
C VAL A 198 -4.04 18.47 9.86
N ASP A 199 -3.63 19.51 10.60
CA ASP A 199 -4.53 20.36 11.38
C ASP A 199 -5.53 21.10 10.48
N GLU A 200 -5.13 21.48 9.27
CA GLU A 200 -6.04 22.06 8.27
C GLU A 200 -7.24 21.15 7.92
N LEU A 201 -7.13 19.82 8.10
CA LEU A 201 -8.24 18.90 7.87
C LEU A 201 -9.35 19.06 8.93
N ARG A 202 -9.05 19.67 10.08
CA ARG A 202 -9.96 19.86 11.23
C ARG A 202 -11.00 20.95 11.01
N ASP A 203 -10.91 21.68 9.91
CA ASP A 203 -11.89 22.71 9.55
C ASP A 203 -13.32 22.14 9.61
N GLN A 204 -14.22 22.84 10.31
CA GLN A 204 -15.60 22.45 10.53
C GLN A 204 -16.38 22.20 9.24
N VAL A 205 -15.94 22.80 8.14
CA VAL A 205 -16.49 22.56 6.80
C VAL A 205 -16.45 21.09 6.40
N PHE A 206 -15.48 20.32 6.90
CA PHE A 206 -15.31 18.88 6.64
C PHE A 206 -15.95 17.97 7.68
N SER A 207 -16.63 18.51 8.70
CA SER A 207 -17.13 17.75 9.86
C SER A 207 -17.99 16.52 9.50
N GLN A 208 -18.67 16.54 8.36
CA GLN A 208 -19.48 15.42 7.88
C GLN A 208 -18.67 14.35 7.11
N GLN A 209 -17.64 14.75 6.37
CA GLN A 209 -16.86 13.88 5.49
C GLN A 209 -15.37 14.09 5.68
N ARG A 210 -14.92 13.84 6.91
CA ARG A 210 -13.51 13.78 7.27
C ARG A 210 -13.11 12.33 7.51
N TRP A 211 -12.06 11.90 6.83
CA TRP A 211 -11.69 10.50 6.76
C TRP A 211 -10.20 10.28 6.95
N MET A 212 -9.86 9.22 7.66
CA MET A 212 -8.56 8.58 7.61
C MET A 212 -8.68 7.35 6.71
N LEU A 213 -7.90 7.32 5.62
CA LEU A 213 -7.73 6.16 4.75
C LEU A 213 -6.49 5.39 5.19
N ALA A 214 -6.60 4.07 5.30
CA ALA A 214 -5.46 3.20 5.49
C ALA A 214 -5.67 1.89 4.72
N LEU A 215 -5.09 1.82 3.53
CA LEU A 215 -5.24 0.68 2.63
C LEU A 215 -4.02 -0.24 2.72
N ASP A 216 -4.22 -1.43 3.32
CA ASP A 216 -3.23 -2.52 3.32
C ASP A 216 -1.90 -2.15 4.00
N CYS A 217 -1.96 -1.35 5.07
CA CYS A 217 -0.77 -0.77 5.69
C CYS A 217 -0.76 -0.79 7.23
N LEU A 218 -1.91 -0.83 7.90
CA LEU A 218 -2.00 -0.71 9.37
C LEU A 218 -1.28 -1.83 10.10
N TYR A 219 -1.18 -3.01 9.49
CA TYR A 219 -0.46 -4.14 10.05
C TYR A 219 1.08 -4.04 9.94
N HIS A 220 1.60 -2.97 9.34
CA HIS A 220 3.02 -2.63 9.37
C HIS A 220 3.35 -1.56 10.43
N PHE A 221 2.36 -0.99 11.13
CA PHE A 221 2.58 0.15 12.02
C PHE A 221 3.27 -0.28 13.32
N SER A 222 4.45 0.31 13.56
CA SER A 222 5.29 0.03 14.73
C SER A 222 5.45 1.26 15.63
N PRO A 223 5.24 1.14 16.96
CA PRO A 223 4.93 -0.10 17.70
C PRO A 223 3.45 -0.50 17.67
N SER A 224 2.56 0.36 17.19
CA SER A 224 1.12 0.12 17.15
C SER A 224 0.42 1.07 16.17
N ARG A 225 -0.78 0.69 15.72
CA ARG A 225 -1.73 1.54 14.97
C ARG A 225 -2.49 2.55 15.85
N ARG A 226 -2.48 2.36 17.17
CA ARG A 226 -3.26 3.18 18.13
C ARG A 226 -2.93 4.69 18.09
N PRO A 227 -1.67 5.15 17.94
CA PRO A 227 -1.38 6.59 17.84
C PRO A 227 -2.09 7.26 16.64
N ALA A 228 -2.09 6.59 15.48
CA ALA A 228 -2.79 7.08 14.29
C ALA A 228 -4.31 7.13 14.51
N PHE A 229 -4.89 6.08 15.12
CA PHE A 229 -6.31 6.06 15.46
C PHE A 229 -6.71 7.17 16.42
N ARG A 230 -5.91 7.42 17.46
CA ARG A 230 -6.16 8.47 18.45
C ARG A 230 -6.03 9.87 17.84
N LEU A 231 -5.07 10.08 16.95
CA LEU A 231 -4.97 11.31 16.19
C LEU A 231 -6.24 11.53 15.35
N ALA A 232 -6.63 10.54 14.55
CA ALA A 232 -7.79 10.62 13.66
C ALA A 232 -9.09 10.85 14.43
N ALA A 233 -9.44 9.99 15.39
CA ALA A 233 -10.70 10.14 16.12
C ALA A 233 -10.66 11.30 17.13
N GLY A 234 -9.57 11.46 17.88
CA GLY A 234 -9.49 12.41 18.99
C GLY A 234 -9.20 13.85 18.56
N MET A 235 -8.16 14.05 17.73
CA MET A 235 -7.75 15.38 17.30
C MET A 235 -8.52 15.82 16.06
N LEU A 236 -8.64 14.92 15.07
CA LEU A 236 -9.27 15.22 13.81
C LEU A 236 -10.76 15.01 13.82
N ASP A 237 -11.37 14.21 14.71
CA ASP A 237 -12.77 13.81 14.57
C ASP A 237 -13.07 13.24 13.16
N ALA A 238 -12.14 12.40 12.69
CA ALA A 238 -12.18 11.77 11.38
C ALA A 238 -12.72 10.34 11.51
N ASN A 239 -13.60 9.96 10.59
CA ASN A 239 -14.01 8.58 10.38
C ASN A 239 -12.83 7.76 9.82
N LEU A 240 -12.87 6.44 9.96
CA LEU A 240 -11.89 5.52 9.39
C LEU A 240 -12.52 4.74 8.24
N MET A 241 -11.79 4.65 7.13
CA MET A 241 -12.00 3.65 6.08
C MET A 241 -10.69 2.92 5.83
N ALA A 242 -10.67 1.61 5.96
CA ALA A 242 -9.45 0.82 5.87
C ALA A 242 -9.68 -0.54 5.25
N PHE A 243 -8.58 -1.13 4.79
CA PHE A 243 -8.46 -2.56 4.58
C PHE A 243 -7.31 -3.07 5.44
N ASP A 244 -7.56 -4.14 6.19
CA ASP A 244 -6.58 -4.74 7.09
C ASP A 244 -6.74 -6.27 7.12
N LEU A 245 -5.73 -6.93 7.69
CA LEU A 245 -5.65 -8.35 7.94
C LEU A 245 -5.83 -8.61 9.44
N VAL A 246 -6.83 -9.41 9.80
CA VAL A 246 -7.13 -9.77 11.20
C VAL A 246 -7.04 -11.28 11.40
N LEU A 247 -6.73 -11.71 12.63
CA LEU A 247 -6.74 -13.12 12.99
C LEU A 247 -8.17 -13.64 13.04
N ASN A 248 -8.38 -14.85 12.53
CA ASN A 248 -9.62 -15.58 12.76
C ASN A 248 -9.62 -16.19 14.17
N GLU A 249 -10.60 -15.79 14.98
CA GLU A 249 -10.82 -16.28 16.34
C GLU A 249 -11.04 -17.80 16.41
N GLU A 250 -11.60 -18.37 15.34
CA GLU A 250 -11.91 -19.79 15.24
C GLU A 250 -10.74 -20.63 14.72
N ALA A 251 -9.66 -19.98 14.28
CA ALA A 251 -8.52 -20.69 13.74
C ALA A 251 -7.76 -21.48 14.81
N SER A 252 -7.13 -22.58 14.36
CA SER A 252 -6.26 -23.38 15.20
C SER A 252 -5.20 -22.51 15.88
N LYS A 253 -5.03 -22.67 17.20
CA LYS A 253 -3.98 -22.01 17.99
C LYS A 253 -2.59 -22.21 17.38
N TRP A 254 -2.36 -23.34 16.73
CA TRP A 254 -1.11 -23.62 16.02
C TRP A 254 -0.94 -22.72 14.79
N ASN A 255 -1.95 -22.59 13.95
CA ASN A 255 -1.90 -21.68 12.80
C ASN A 255 -1.74 -20.23 13.27
N THR A 256 -2.45 -19.83 14.33
CA THR A 256 -2.33 -18.50 14.93
C THR A 256 -0.91 -18.23 15.44
N PHE A 257 -0.28 -19.23 16.06
CA PHE A 257 1.13 -19.15 16.46
C PHE A 257 2.04 -18.98 15.25
N LEU A 258 1.85 -19.77 14.18
CA LEU A 258 2.63 -19.65 12.95
C LEU A 258 2.50 -18.28 12.29
N VAL A 259 1.31 -17.68 12.25
CA VAL A 259 1.12 -16.31 11.72
C VAL A 259 1.97 -15.29 12.49
N ARG A 260 2.08 -15.43 13.81
CA ARG A 260 2.91 -14.51 14.62
C ARG A 260 4.39 -14.63 14.31
N ILE A 261 4.87 -15.86 14.04
CA ILE A 261 6.25 -16.09 13.59
C ILE A 261 6.46 -15.53 12.18
N LEU A 262 5.50 -15.72 11.27
CA LEU A 262 5.57 -15.22 9.90
C LEU A 262 5.54 -13.69 9.85
N GLY A 263 4.81 -13.04 10.75
CA GLY A 263 4.80 -11.58 10.89
C GLY A 263 6.22 -11.02 11.08
N LEU A 264 7.04 -11.65 11.94
CA LEU A 264 8.45 -11.25 12.13
C LEU A 264 9.27 -11.34 10.84
N VAL A 265 9.06 -12.39 10.05
CA VAL A 265 9.78 -12.61 8.78
C VAL A 265 9.35 -11.58 7.72
N MET A 266 8.11 -11.10 7.80
CA MET A 266 7.56 -10.07 6.90
C MET A 266 7.76 -8.63 7.42
N ASP A 267 8.66 -8.44 8.39
CA ASP A 267 8.92 -7.14 9.02
C ASP A 267 7.66 -6.46 9.60
N CYS A 268 6.69 -7.27 10.02
CA CYS A 268 5.53 -6.81 10.77
C CYS A 268 5.85 -6.87 12.26
N PRO A 269 5.43 -5.88 13.08
CA PRO A 269 5.67 -5.93 14.51
C PRO A 269 5.05 -7.16 15.18
N LEU A 270 5.65 -7.58 16.30
CA LEU A 270 5.11 -8.65 17.13
C LEU A 270 3.70 -8.29 17.60
N HIS A 271 2.76 -9.21 17.42
CA HIS A 271 1.34 -9.04 17.79
C HIS A 271 0.55 -8.05 16.92
N THR A 272 1.04 -7.69 15.73
CA THR A 272 0.28 -6.79 14.88
C THR A 272 -1.02 -7.40 14.36
N PHE A 273 -1.02 -8.69 14.01
CA PHE A 273 -2.26 -9.37 13.68
C PHE A 273 -3.08 -9.58 14.97
N VAL A 274 -4.20 -8.88 15.05
CA VAL A 274 -5.18 -8.94 16.15
C VAL A 274 -6.47 -9.55 15.65
N THR A 275 -7.30 -10.06 16.56
CA THR A 275 -8.63 -10.54 16.21
C THR A 275 -9.59 -9.38 15.91
N GLU A 276 -10.75 -9.66 15.31
CA GLU A 276 -11.76 -8.63 15.04
C GLU A 276 -12.24 -7.97 16.35
N ALA A 277 -12.52 -8.79 17.37
CA ALA A 277 -12.92 -8.29 18.69
C ALA A 277 -11.85 -7.35 19.29
N GLN A 278 -10.57 -7.73 19.19
CA GLN A 278 -9.46 -6.89 19.67
C GLN A 278 -9.33 -5.60 18.86
N TYR A 279 -9.52 -5.67 17.53
CA TYR A 279 -9.52 -4.50 16.66
C TYR A 279 -10.60 -3.50 17.05
N ARG A 280 -11.84 -3.97 17.25
CA ARG A 280 -12.97 -3.15 17.71
C ARG A 280 -12.67 -2.47 19.04
N VAL A 281 -12.11 -3.20 20.01
CA VAL A 281 -11.66 -2.63 21.28
C VAL A 281 -10.63 -1.52 21.06
N GLN A 282 -9.63 -1.72 20.20
CA GLN A 282 -8.64 -0.68 19.89
C GLN A 282 -9.27 0.59 19.30
N LEU A 283 -10.25 0.45 18.40
CA LEU A 283 -10.97 1.59 17.82
C LEU A 283 -11.76 2.35 18.88
N VAL A 284 -12.55 1.65 19.70
CA VAL A 284 -13.35 2.27 20.77
C VAL A 284 -12.47 3.00 21.78
N GLU A 285 -11.36 2.37 22.21
CA GLU A 285 -10.37 2.99 23.10
C GLU A 285 -9.75 4.27 22.51
N CYS A 286 -9.71 4.40 21.18
CA CYS A 286 -9.17 5.57 20.50
C CYS A 286 -10.22 6.66 20.21
N GLY A 287 -11.50 6.41 20.49
CA GLY A 287 -12.58 7.41 20.40
C GLY A 287 -13.59 7.17 19.28
N TYR A 288 -13.53 6.04 18.57
CA TYR A 288 -14.58 5.66 17.62
C TYR A 288 -15.83 5.17 18.35
N ASP A 289 -16.99 5.31 17.71
CA ASP A 289 -18.26 4.86 18.24
C ASP A 289 -18.42 3.34 18.08
N ALA A 290 -18.79 2.63 19.15
CA ALA A 290 -18.91 1.18 19.13
C ALA A 290 -19.96 0.70 18.12
N ASP A 291 -21.09 1.41 18.05
CA ASP A 291 -22.21 1.11 17.15
C ASP A 291 -21.93 1.55 15.71
N GLY A 292 -20.94 2.42 15.51
CA GLY A 292 -20.51 2.93 14.21
C GLY A 292 -19.33 2.17 13.59
N ILE A 293 -18.95 1.00 14.13
CA ILE A 293 -17.87 0.16 13.58
C ILE A 293 -18.45 -1.01 12.78
N GLU A 294 -18.14 -1.01 11.50
CA GLU A 294 -18.45 -2.07 10.55
C GLU A 294 -17.16 -2.75 10.10
N MET A 295 -17.16 -4.08 10.08
CA MET A 295 -16.05 -4.89 9.58
C MET A 295 -16.61 -5.95 8.64
N LEU A 296 -16.33 -5.79 7.35
CA LEU A 296 -16.81 -6.70 6.30
C LEU A 296 -15.67 -7.64 5.90
N GLU A 297 -15.85 -8.94 6.15
CA GLU A 297 -14.92 -9.96 5.68
C GLU A 297 -15.03 -10.16 4.15
N ILE A 298 -13.90 -10.04 3.46
CA ILE A 298 -13.78 -10.21 2.02
C ILE A 298 -12.72 -11.24 1.61
N SER A 299 -12.27 -12.11 2.54
CA SER A 299 -11.21 -13.11 2.32
C SER A 299 -11.38 -13.92 1.02
N ASN A 300 -12.62 -14.32 0.69
CA ASN A 300 -13.00 -15.07 -0.52
C ASN A 300 -12.69 -14.34 -1.84
N HIS A 301 -12.44 -13.04 -1.79
CA HIS A 301 -12.21 -12.19 -2.95
C HIS A 301 -10.77 -11.68 -3.01
N VAL A 302 -9.92 -12.04 -2.04
CA VAL A 302 -8.56 -11.49 -1.89
C VAL A 302 -7.50 -12.57 -2.09
N PHE A 303 -7.41 -13.54 -1.18
CA PHE A 303 -6.21 -14.39 -1.05
C PHE A 303 -5.99 -15.36 -2.22
N SER A 304 -7.05 -16.05 -2.66
CA SER A 304 -6.97 -16.94 -3.82
C SER A 304 -6.67 -16.16 -5.11
N GLY A 305 -7.17 -14.94 -5.23
CA GLY A 305 -6.94 -14.07 -6.38
C GLY A 305 -5.47 -13.63 -6.49
N VAL A 306 -4.91 -13.08 -5.42
CA VAL A 306 -3.51 -12.62 -5.40
C VAL A 306 -2.53 -13.79 -5.57
N SER A 307 -2.77 -14.93 -4.91
CA SER A 307 -1.91 -16.10 -5.06
C SER A 307 -1.96 -16.69 -6.48
N ALA A 308 -3.13 -16.71 -7.11
CA ALA A 308 -3.29 -17.13 -8.50
C ALA A 308 -2.58 -16.17 -9.46
N PHE A 309 -2.69 -14.85 -9.26
CA PHE A 309 -1.97 -13.87 -10.07
C PHE A 309 -0.46 -14.04 -9.97
N LEU A 310 0.09 -14.11 -8.77
CA LEU A 310 1.54 -14.25 -8.56
C LEU A 310 2.09 -15.53 -9.21
N ARG A 311 1.33 -16.62 -9.17
CA ARG A 311 1.68 -17.86 -9.86
C ARG A 311 1.71 -17.70 -11.38
N ARG A 312 0.70 -17.06 -11.96
CA ARG A 312 0.66 -16.77 -13.41
C ARG A 312 1.80 -15.84 -13.82
N GLN A 313 2.09 -14.83 -13.02
CA GLN A 313 3.14 -13.86 -13.29
C GLN A 313 4.53 -14.51 -13.24
N GLU A 314 4.80 -15.37 -12.26
CA GLU A 314 6.03 -16.17 -12.20
C GLU A 314 6.20 -17.03 -13.46
N VAL A 315 5.14 -17.73 -13.89
CA VAL A 315 5.20 -18.55 -15.12
C VAL A 315 5.48 -17.67 -16.34
N ALA A 316 4.74 -16.58 -16.51
CA ALA A 316 4.91 -15.65 -17.63
C ALA A 316 6.33 -15.06 -17.71
N LEU A 317 6.89 -14.64 -16.58
CA LEU A 317 8.23 -14.04 -16.51
C LEU A 317 9.35 -15.08 -16.60
N SER A 318 9.11 -16.32 -16.17
CA SER A 318 10.10 -17.40 -16.27
C SER A 318 10.52 -17.69 -17.72
N HIS A 319 9.63 -17.45 -18.69
CA HIS A 319 9.95 -17.55 -20.12
C HIS A 319 11.04 -16.56 -20.56
N TYR A 320 11.23 -15.46 -19.83
CA TYR A 320 12.28 -14.47 -20.05
C TYR A 320 13.49 -14.66 -19.12
N GLY A 321 13.52 -15.76 -18.35
CA GLY A 321 14.54 -16.01 -17.33
C GLY A 321 14.44 -15.08 -16.10
N ILE A 322 13.27 -14.47 -15.88
CA ILE A 322 13.01 -13.53 -14.77
C ILE A 322 12.14 -14.24 -13.74
N GLY A 323 12.57 -14.24 -12.47
CA GLY A 323 11.72 -14.67 -11.35
C GLY A 323 11.09 -13.47 -10.64
N ILE A 324 9.94 -13.68 -9.99
CA ILE A 324 9.31 -12.65 -9.14
C ILE A 324 9.89 -12.57 -7.72
N GLY A 325 10.98 -13.31 -7.44
CA GLY A 325 11.71 -13.25 -6.17
C GLY A 325 10.82 -13.54 -4.95
N GLY A 326 10.89 -12.66 -3.94
CA GLY A 326 10.14 -12.79 -2.69
C GLY A 326 8.62 -12.88 -2.86
N PHE A 327 8.07 -12.34 -3.95
CA PHE A 327 6.64 -12.43 -4.23
C PHE A 327 6.16 -13.88 -4.45
N LYS A 328 7.05 -14.79 -4.83
CA LYS A 328 6.73 -16.23 -4.90
C LYS A 328 6.40 -16.80 -3.52
N LEU A 329 7.13 -16.38 -2.49
CA LEU A 329 6.88 -16.78 -1.11
C LEU A 329 5.58 -16.14 -0.61
N ALA A 330 5.35 -14.85 -0.92
CA ALA A 330 4.10 -14.17 -0.62
C ALA A 330 2.88 -14.89 -1.24
N GLY A 331 2.98 -15.33 -2.50
CA GLY A 331 1.91 -16.09 -3.15
C GLY A 331 1.57 -17.40 -2.43
N ARG A 332 2.57 -18.15 -1.96
CA ARG A 332 2.37 -19.36 -1.15
C ARG A 332 1.76 -19.06 0.22
N LEU A 333 2.14 -17.93 0.82
CA LEU A 333 1.58 -17.47 2.08
C LEU A 333 0.10 -17.14 1.95
N PHE A 334 -0.29 -16.38 0.92
CA PHE A 334 -1.70 -16.05 0.69
C PHE A 334 -2.52 -17.28 0.31
N GLU A 335 -1.97 -18.24 -0.42
CA GLU A 335 -2.62 -19.55 -0.65
C GLU A 335 -2.82 -20.32 0.67
N TRP A 336 -1.87 -20.23 1.60
CA TRP A 336 -2.04 -20.81 2.93
C TRP A 336 -3.11 -20.10 3.77
N PHE A 337 -3.18 -18.76 3.72
CA PHE A 337 -4.25 -17.99 4.36
C PHE A 337 -5.61 -18.38 3.80
N ASP A 338 -5.74 -18.48 2.47
CA ASP A 338 -6.99 -18.88 1.81
C ASP A 338 -7.46 -20.28 2.25
N ARG A 339 -6.53 -21.25 2.28
CA ARG A 339 -6.83 -22.63 2.65
C ARG A 339 -7.17 -22.81 4.13
N THR A 340 -6.44 -22.14 5.01
CA THR A 340 -6.55 -22.36 6.46
C THR A 340 -7.49 -21.40 7.17
N ARG A 341 -7.84 -20.28 6.53
CA ARG A 341 -8.66 -19.20 7.11
C ARG A 341 -8.15 -18.70 8.45
N VAL A 342 -6.83 -18.78 8.67
CA VAL A 342 -6.19 -18.27 9.90
C VAL A 342 -6.17 -16.74 9.95
N VAL A 343 -6.14 -16.10 8.78
CA VAL A 343 -6.25 -14.65 8.62
C VAL A 343 -7.51 -14.35 7.81
N LYS A 344 -8.24 -13.31 8.21
CA LYS A 344 -9.36 -12.72 7.49
C LYS A 344 -8.90 -11.41 6.84
N ALA A 345 -9.28 -11.21 5.59
CA ALA A 345 -9.14 -9.91 4.93
C ALA A 345 -10.41 -9.11 5.16
N VAL A 346 -10.31 -7.91 5.76
CA VAL A 346 -11.48 -7.14 6.19
C VAL A 346 -11.43 -5.71 5.68
N ILE A 347 -12.58 -5.21 5.22
CA ILE A 347 -12.83 -3.78 5.08
C ILE A 347 -13.36 -3.28 6.41
N VAL A 348 -12.80 -2.18 6.91
CA VAL A 348 -13.16 -1.58 8.18
C VAL A 348 -13.68 -0.17 7.93
N VAL A 349 -14.88 0.12 8.39
CA VAL A 349 -15.44 1.47 8.45
C VAL A 349 -15.74 1.77 9.91
N ALA A 350 -15.21 2.86 10.44
CA ALA A 350 -15.50 3.27 11.82
C ALA A 350 -15.87 4.75 11.87
N ARG A 351 -16.99 5.07 12.52
CA ARG A 351 -17.47 6.44 12.68
C ARG A 351 -17.10 7.00 14.05
N THR A 352 -16.85 8.30 14.13
CA THR A 352 -16.78 8.99 15.44
C THR A 352 -18.19 9.33 15.92
N LYS A 353 -18.36 9.53 17.22
CA LYS A 353 -19.63 10.03 17.76
C LYS A 353 -19.82 11.47 17.28
N ALA A 354 -20.90 11.73 16.54
CA ALA A 354 -21.28 13.09 16.18
C ALA A 354 -21.27 13.97 17.45
N ARG A 355 -20.49 15.06 17.46
CA ARG A 355 -20.35 15.94 18.64
C ARG A 355 -21.67 16.58 19.11
N GLY A 356 -22.79 16.35 18.45
CA GLY A 356 -24.13 16.86 18.79
C GLY A 356 -24.92 16.07 19.85
N SER A 357 -24.45 14.92 20.33
CA SER A 357 -25.15 14.12 21.37
C SER A 357 -24.52 14.20 22.77
N ARG A 358 -23.47 15.01 22.95
CA ARG A 358 -23.10 15.46 24.29
C ARG A 358 -24.15 16.46 24.75
N VAL A 359 -25.22 15.96 25.35
CA VAL A 359 -26.05 16.77 26.25
C VAL A 359 -25.09 17.42 27.26
N PRO A 360 -24.98 18.75 27.32
CA PRO A 360 -24.31 19.37 28.45
C PRO A 360 -25.22 19.18 29.66
N GLY A 361 -24.83 18.28 30.56
CA GLY A 361 -25.51 18.06 31.83
C GLY A 361 -24.86 16.88 32.57
N ARG A 362 -24.39 17.02 33.81
CA ARG A 362 -24.65 18.02 34.86
C ARG A 362 -23.40 18.25 35.68
#